data_AF-A0A535EB80-F1
#
_entry.id   AF-A0A535EB80-F1
#
_cell.length_a   1.000
_cell.length_b   1.000
_cell.length_c   1.000
_cell.angle_alpha   90.00
_cell.angle_beta   90.00
_cell.angle_gamma   90.00
#
_symmetry.space_group_name_H-M   'P 1'
#
loop_
_entity.id
_entity.type
_entity.pdbx_description
1 polymer ?
#
loop_
_entity_poly.entity_id
_entity_poly.type
_entity_poly.pdbx_seq_one_letter_code
_entity_poly.pdbx_strand_id
1 'polypeptide(L)'
;MALDPFYWLAGILEGEGTFMSGPPSRPNAPVVRIRMTDRDVVERSAALLDRAVTPIRPRQAHYKPPFITQLRGAEAVDLMIAMRPVLGPERTAQIDRVLARWSPRGRRSRPKAPRFPVLDGIDGSTSRDPRALSWLAGLLEGEGTFSLTCDRKRNCYPVISLNMCDGSTPSGVHGPAPN
;
A
#
# COMPACT_ATOMS: atom_id res chain seq x y z
N MET A 1 -20.17 11.62 -8.83
CA MET A 1 -19.63 11.11 -7.56
C MET A 1 -18.18 11.55 -7.47
N ALA A 2 -17.80 12.25 -6.40
CA ALA A 2 -16.38 12.55 -6.17
C ALA A 2 -15.72 11.33 -5.55
N LEU A 3 -14.53 10.97 -6.02
CA LEU A 3 -13.72 9.92 -5.38
C LEU A 3 -13.09 10.48 -4.11
N ASP A 4 -13.02 9.65 -3.07
CA ASP A 4 -12.35 9.99 -1.83
C ASP A 4 -10.84 9.67 -1.96
N PRO A 5 -9.96 10.67 -1.81
CA PRO A 5 -8.53 10.47 -2.01
C PRO A 5 -7.89 9.52 -1.00
N PHE A 6 -8.42 9.41 0.22
CA PHE A 6 -7.84 8.52 1.24
C PHE A 6 -8.26 7.06 1.06
N TYR A 7 -9.46 6.80 0.56
CA TYR A 7 -9.85 5.46 0.13
C TYR A 7 -9.05 5.04 -1.12
N TRP A 8 -8.82 5.95 -2.07
CA TRP A 8 -7.90 5.70 -3.18
C TRP A 8 -6.48 5.36 -2.71
N LEU A 9 -5.94 6.11 -1.74
CA LEU A 9 -4.65 5.80 -1.14
C LEU A 9 -4.64 4.43 -0.43
N ALA A 10 -5.74 4.05 0.21
CA ALA A 10 -5.88 2.73 0.82
C ALA A 10 -5.79 1.61 -0.23
N GLY A 11 -6.38 1.79 -1.41
CA GLY A 11 -6.24 0.86 -2.54
C GLY A 11 -4.79 0.70 -3.01
N ILE A 12 -4.06 1.81 -3.14
CA ILE A 12 -2.62 1.79 -3.46
C ILE A 12 -1.83 1.07 -2.35
N LEU A 13 -2.14 1.33 -1.08
CA LEU A 13 -1.45 0.71 0.06
C LEU A 13 -1.76 -0.79 0.21
N GLU A 14 -2.90 -1.27 -0.29
CA GLU A 14 -3.24 -2.69 -0.30
C GLU A 14 -2.29 -3.48 -1.21
N GLY A 15 -2.03 -2.98 -2.43
CA GLY A 15 -1.11 -3.59 -3.40
C GLY A 15 0.36 -3.30 -3.10
N GLU A 16 0.69 -2.01 -3.01
CA GLU A 16 2.08 -1.51 -3.07
C GLU A 16 2.60 -0.99 -1.72
N GLY A 17 1.75 -1.01 -0.69
CA GLY A 17 2.06 -0.50 0.64
C GLY A 17 3.01 -1.42 1.42
N THR A 18 4.09 -0.84 1.92
CA THR A 18 5.01 -1.51 2.84
C THR A 18 4.85 -0.95 4.25
N PHE A 19 4.49 -1.82 5.21
CA PHE A 19 4.37 -1.50 6.64
C PHE A 19 5.48 -2.21 7.44
N MET A 20 6.35 -1.45 8.11
CA MET A 20 7.51 -1.99 8.83
C MET A 20 7.72 -1.35 10.20
N SER A 21 8.28 -2.10 11.14
CA SER A 21 8.89 -1.54 12.35
C SER A 21 10.12 -0.70 12.00
N GLY A 22 10.56 0.14 12.93
CA GLY A 22 11.80 0.91 12.74
C GLY A 22 13.04 0.01 12.70
N PRO A 23 14.14 0.47 12.07
CA PRO A 23 15.39 -0.29 12.03
C PRO A 23 15.98 -0.46 13.44
N PRO A 24 16.89 -1.42 13.69
CA PRO A 24 17.50 -1.61 15.00
C PRO A 24 18.16 -0.35 15.60
N SER A 25 18.67 0.55 14.75
CA SER A 25 19.24 1.84 15.18
C SER A 25 18.20 2.89 15.58
N ARG A 26 16.94 2.72 15.15
CA ARG A 26 15.79 3.57 15.50
C ARG A 26 14.52 2.70 15.60
N PRO A 27 14.42 1.78 16.56
CA PRO A 27 13.38 0.75 16.59
C PRO A 27 11.98 1.35 16.70
N ASN A 28 11.89 2.50 17.35
CA ASN A 28 10.65 3.24 17.56
C ASN A 28 10.32 4.24 16.43
N ALA A 29 10.75 3.96 15.21
CA ALA A 29 10.41 4.75 14.01
C ALA A 29 9.78 3.85 12.92
N PRO A 30 8.53 3.36 13.13
CA PRO A 30 7.78 2.62 12.12
C PRO A 30 7.74 3.34 10.78
N VAL A 31 7.56 2.59 9.70
CA VAL A 31 7.59 3.11 8.33
C VAL A 31 6.37 2.64 7.57
N VAL A 32 5.68 3.57 6.92
CA VAL A 32 4.79 3.29 5.77
C VAL A 32 5.51 3.79 4.53
N ARG A 33 5.62 2.96 3.50
CA ARG A 33 6.30 3.32 2.25
C ARG A 33 5.50 2.83 1.05
N ILE A 34 5.45 3.65 0.00
CA ILE A 34 5.04 3.27 -1.35
C ILE A 34 6.29 3.33 -2.23
N ARG A 35 6.48 2.31 -3.08
CA ARG A 35 7.59 2.22 -4.02
C ARG A 35 7.14 1.59 -5.34
N MET A 36 7.09 2.37 -6.41
CA MET A 36 6.72 1.88 -7.74
C MET A 36 7.45 2.69 -8.84
N THR A 37 7.33 2.28 -10.10
CA THR A 37 7.95 2.99 -11.24
C THR A 37 7.11 4.13 -11.78
N ASP A 38 5.81 4.13 -11.50
CA ASP A 38 4.84 5.11 -11.99
C ASP A 38 4.88 6.37 -11.14
N ARG A 39 5.54 7.38 -11.70
CA ARG A 39 5.93 8.59 -10.97
C ARG A 39 4.74 9.42 -10.52
N ASP A 40 3.75 9.57 -11.38
CA ASP A 40 2.52 10.32 -11.14
C ASP A 40 1.69 9.74 -10.00
N VAL A 41 1.57 8.41 -9.93
CA VAL A 41 0.91 7.69 -8.83
C VAL A 41 1.64 7.94 -7.50
N VAL A 42 2.98 7.91 -7.51
CA VAL A 42 3.79 8.22 -6.33
C VAL A 42 3.69 9.69 -5.94
N GLU A 43 3.66 10.62 -6.89
CA GLU A 43 3.49 12.06 -6.64
C GLU A 43 2.12 12.35 -6.02
N ARG A 44 1.05 11.74 -6.53
CA ARG A 44 -0.30 11.83 -5.97
C ARG A 44 -0.35 11.28 -4.54
N SER A 45 0.24 10.10 -4.33
CA SER A 45 0.36 9.51 -2.99
C SER A 45 1.14 10.42 -2.04
N ALA A 46 2.25 11.00 -2.50
CA ALA A 46 3.10 11.87 -1.72
C ALA A 46 2.40 13.18 -1.32
N ALA A 47 1.55 13.73 -2.20
CA ALA A 47 0.73 14.90 -1.90
C ALA A 47 -0.25 14.61 -0.75
N LEU A 48 -0.92 13.44 -0.75
CA LEU A 48 -1.82 13.03 0.34
C LEU A 48 -1.09 12.77 1.65
N LEU A 49 0.14 12.29 1.58
CA LEU A 49 1.00 12.09 2.73
C LEU A 49 1.69 13.38 3.20
N ASP A 50 1.63 14.47 2.42
CA ASP A 50 2.43 15.68 2.59
C ASP A 50 3.93 15.34 2.75
N ARG A 51 4.47 14.61 1.76
CA ARG A 51 5.85 14.14 1.72
C ARG A 51 6.48 14.37 0.35
N ALA A 52 7.80 14.36 0.30
CA ALA A 52 8.54 14.45 -0.94
C ALA A 52 8.60 13.08 -1.65
N VAL A 53 8.65 13.12 -2.98
CA VAL A 53 9.01 11.97 -3.80
C VAL A 53 10.53 11.89 -3.93
N THR A 54 11.10 10.70 -3.81
CA THR A 54 12.54 10.47 -4.00
C THR A 54 12.77 9.36 -5.02
N PRO A 55 13.52 9.60 -6.11
CA PRO A 55 13.94 8.53 -7.00
C PRO A 55 15.01 7.68 -6.31
N ILE A 56 14.94 6.36 -6.47
CA ILE A 56 15.96 5.42 -5.97
C ILE A 56 16.69 4.82 -7.17
N ARG A 57 17.99 4.55 -6.98
CA ARG A 57 18.76 3.78 -7.96
C ARG A 57 18.12 2.41 -8.20
N PRO A 58 17.95 1.99 -9.47
CA PRO A 58 17.43 0.67 -9.76
C PRO A 58 18.43 -0.40 -9.30
N ARG A 59 17.93 -1.60 -9.01
CA ARG A 59 18.77 -2.73 -8.60
C ARG A 59 19.72 -3.17 -9.71
N GLN A 60 19.30 -2.99 -10.96
CA GLN A 60 20.05 -3.32 -12.17
C GLN A 60 19.98 -2.13 -13.12
N ALA A 61 21.07 -1.83 -13.82
CA ALA A 61 21.20 -0.62 -14.64
C ALA A 61 20.14 -0.49 -15.75
N HIS A 62 19.60 -1.61 -16.23
CA HIS A 62 18.60 -1.64 -17.30
C HIS A 62 17.15 -1.53 -16.82
N TYR A 63 16.90 -1.47 -15.50
CA TYR A 63 15.56 -1.27 -14.96
C TYR A 63 15.23 0.21 -14.80
N LYS A 64 13.94 0.54 -14.98
CA LYS A 64 13.42 1.87 -14.68
C LYS A 64 13.72 2.22 -13.21
N PRO A 65 14.16 3.45 -12.91
CA PRO A 65 14.35 3.88 -11.53
C PRO A 65 13.00 3.96 -10.81
N PRO A 66 12.82 3.28 -9.66
CA PRO A 66 11.60 3.43 -8.89
C PRO A 66 11.58 4.76 -8.12
N PHE A 67 10.39 5.26 -7.87
CA PHE A 67 10.11 6.41 -7.02
C PHE A 67 9.58 5.94 -5.67
N ILE A 68 9.91 6.67 -4.61
CA ILE A 68 9.36 6.41 -3.27
C ILE A 68 8.75 7.64 -2.65
N THR A 69 7.74 7.39 -1.81
CA THR A 69 7.30 8.30 -0.75
C THR A 69 7.10 7.49 0.52
N GLN A 70 7.34 8.10 1.69
CA GLN A 70 7.25 7.38 2.96
C GLN A 70 6.96 8.28 4.15
N LEU A 71 6.23 7.73 5.12
CA LEU A 71 6.10 8.27 6.47
C LEU A 71 6.97 7.49 7.45
N ARG A 72 7.35 8.14 8.56
CA ARG A 72 8.11 7.52 9.63
C ARG A 72 7.59 7.93 11.01
N GLY A 73 7.79 7.07 12.00
CA GLY A 73 7.50 7.38 13.40
C GLY A 73 6.01 7.50 13.69
N ALA A 74 5.63 8.48 14.52
CA ALA A 74 4.25 8.65 14.98
C ALA A 74 3.27 8.87 13.83
N GLU A 75 3.65 9.61 12.78
CA GLU A 75 2.75 9.83 11.64
C GLU A 75 2.52 8.57 10.81
N ALA A 76 3.52 7.68 10.73
CA ALA A 76 3.33 6.38 10.11
C ALA A 76 2.32 5.54 10.92
N VAL A 77 2.37 5.64 12.25
CA VAL A 77 1.41 5.00 13.16
C VAL A 77 0.00 5.58 12.99
N ASP A 78 -0.12 6.90 12.91
CA ASP A 78 -1.42 7.57 12.67
C ASP A 78 -2.05 7.09 11.37
N LEU A 79 -1.26 7.00 10.29
CA LEU A 79 -1.74 6.49 9.01
C LEU A 79 -2.13 5.02 9.10
N MET A 80 -1.33 4.18 9.77
CA MET A 80 -1.62 2.76 9.97
C MET A 80 -2.96 2.57 10.70
N ILE A 81 -3.21 3.34 11.75
CA ILE A 81 -4.48 3.30 12.51
C ILE A 81 -5.65 3.72 11.61
N ALA A 82 -5.49 4.79 10.85
CA ALA A 82 -6.52 5.29 9.95
C ALA A 82 -6.88 4.31 8.83
N MET A 83 -5.89 3.61 8.26
CA MET A 83 -6.07 2.71 7.11
C MET A 83 -6.52 1.31 7.50
N ARG A 84 -6.19 0.85 8.71
CA ARG A 84 -6.47 -0.51 9.19
C ARG A 84 -7.91 -1.02 8.94
N PRO A 85 -8.99 -0.23 9.12
CA PRO A 85 -10.35 -0.72 8.94
C PRO A 85 -10.74 -1.03 7.48
N VAL A 86 -9.95 -0.57 6.50
CA VAL A 86 -10.31 -0.64 5.06
C VAL A 86 -9.33 -1.49 4.24
N LEU A 87 -8.29 -2.03 4.88
CA LEU A 87 -7.32 -2.91 4.25
C LEU A 87 -7.67 -4.38 4.48
N GLY A 88 -7.14 -5.26 3.63
CA GLY A 88 -7.34 -6.70 3.73
C GLY A 88 -6.79 -7.29 5.04
N PRO A 89 -7.22 -8.52 5.41
CA PRO A 89 -6.81 -9.16 6.66
C PRO A 89 -5.30 -9.30 6.83
N GLU A 90 -4.57 -9.58 5.73
CA GLU A 90 -3.11 -9.70 5.79
C GLU A 90 -2.40 -8.39 6.10
N ARG A 91 -2.84 -7.29 5.45
CA ARG A 91 -2.27 -5.95 5.67
C ARG A 91 -2.63 -5.45 7.06
N THR A 92 -3.86 -5.71 7.50
CA THR A 92 -4.30 -5.48 8.88
C THR A 92 -3.39 -6.20 9.89
N ALA A 93 -3.13 -7.50 9.69
CA ALA A 93 -2.24 -8.26 10.55
C ALA A 93 -0.78 -7.75 10.51
N GLN A 94 -0.31 -7.27 9.36
CA GLN A 94 1.00 -6.63 9.24
C GLN A 94 1.08 -5.33 10.04
N ILE A 95 0.06 -4.48 9.96
CA ILE A 95 -0.08 -3.26 10.76
C ILE A 95 -0.06 -3.61 12.25
N ASP A 96 -0.85 -4.60 12.67
CA ASP A 96 -0.94 -5.01 14.08
C ASP A 96 0.41 -5.43 14.64
N ARG A 97 1.21 -6.18 13.88
CA ARG A 97 2.58 -6.55 14.28
C ARG A 97 3.49 -5.33 14.47
N VAL A 98 3.33 -4.29 13.66
CA VAL A 98 4.11 -3.06 13.77
C VAL A 98 3.67 -2.24 14.99
N LEU A 99 2.36 -2.07 15.17
CA LEU A 99 1.79 -1.32 16.29
C LEU A 99 2.13 -1.96 17.65
N ALA A 100 2.11 -3.29 17.74
CA ALA A 100 2.48 -4.01 18.96
C ALA A 100 3.93 -3.77 19.42
N ARG A 101 4.82 -3.37 18.50
CA ARG A 101 6.24 -3.10 18.78
C ARG A 101 6.55 -1.62 19.00
N TRP A 102 5.60 -0.75 18.71
CA TRP A 102 5.78 0.69 18.82
C TRP A 102 5.38 1.18 20.22
N SER A 103 6.19 2.07 20.78
CA SER A 103 5.87 2.74 22.05
C SER A 103 5.97 4.25 21.85
N PRO A 104 4.94 5.05 22.17
CA PRO A 104 5.06 6.50 22.11
C PRO A 104 6.15 6.95 23.09
N ARG A 105 7.32 7.36 22.57
CA ARG A 105 8.40 7.86 23.44
C ARG A 105 7.92 9.13 24.13
N GLY A 106 8.13 9.18 25.45
CA GLY A 106 7.57 10.14 26.40
C GLY A 106 7.90 11.62 26.20
N ARG A 107 7.35 12.24 25.16
CA ARG A 107 6.94 13.63 25.25
C ARG A 107 5.43 13.63 25.42
N ARG A 108 4.94 14.14 26.54
CA ARG A 108 3.55 14.59 26.67
C ARG A 108 3.35 15.72 25.66
N SER A 109 3.14 15.39 24.40
CA SER A 109 2.66 16.36 23.43
C SER A 109 1.17 16.53 23.68
N ARG A 110 0.74 17.80 23.73
CA ARG A 110 -0.66 18.17 23.67
C ARG A 110 -1.33 17.40 22.51
N PRO A 111 -2.57 16.89 22.65
CA PRO A 111 -3.24 16.15 21.58
C PRO A 111 -3.24 17.02 20.32
N LYS A 112 -2.53 16.57 19.27
CA LYS A 112 -2.63 17.18 17.96
C LYS A 112 -3.89 16.62 17.31
N ALA A 113 -4.60 17.45 16.55
CA ALA A 113 -5.68 16.94 15.70
C ALA A 113 -5.13 15.79 14.83
N PRO A 114 -5.92 14.72 14.61
CA PRO A 114 -5.49 13.60 13.78
C PRO A 114 -5.09 14.11 12.40
N ARG A 115 -3.89 13.71 11.93
CA ARG A 115 -3.34 14.13 10.63
C ARG A 115 -4.13 13.52 9.46
N PHE A 116 -4.70 12.34 9.67
CA PHE A 116 -5.43 11.57 8.66
C PHE A 116 -6.88 11.39 9.10
N PRO A 117 -7.83 11.31 8.16
CA PRO A 117 -9.20 10.97 8.50
C PRO A 117 -9.25 9.55 9.08
N VAL A 118 -10.13 9.32 10.04
CA VAL A 118 -10.47 7.95 10.45
C VAL A 118 -11.31 7.38 9.32
N LEU A 119 -10.84 6.30 8.70
CA LEU A 119 -11.60 5.62 7.65
C LEU A 119 -12.52 4.59 8.28
N ASP A 120 -13.81 4.68 7.95
CA ASP A 120 -14.76 3.64 8.27
C ASP A 120 -14.59 2.47 7.30
N GLY A 121 -14.89 1.26 7.76
CA GLY A 121 -14.85 0.05 6.94
C GLY A 121 -15.63 0.23 5.63
N ILE A 122 -15.15 -0.43 4.58
CA ILE A 122 -15.84 -0.46 3.28
C ILE A 122 -16.95 -1.50 3.38
N ASP A 123 -18.20 -1.06 3.19
CA ASP A 123 -19.31 -2.00 3.06
C ASP A 123 -19.22 -2.69 1.70
N GLY A 124 -18.69 -3.92 1.70
CA GLY A 124 -18.55 -4.76 0.50
C GLY A 124 -19.90 -5.18 -0.11
N SER A 125 -21.03 -4.78 0.46
CA SER A 125 -22.37 -5.17 -0.01
C SER A 125 -22.89 -4.33 -1.19
N THR A 126 -22.30 -3.17 -1.52
CA THR A 126 -22.85 -2.30 -2.57
C THR A 126 -21.84 -1.85 -3.62
N SER A 127 -22.12 -2.20 -4.88
CA SER A 127 -21.38 -1.76 -6.08
C SER A 127 -21.45 -0.25 -6.36
N ARG A 128 -22.06 0.53 -5.47
CA ARG A 128 -22.28 1.98 -5.60
C ARG A 128 -21.68 2.81 -4.47
N ASP A 129 -21.02 2.20 -3.47
CA ASP A 129 -20.32 2.97 -2.44
C ASP A 129 -19.12 3.71 -3.07
N PRO A 130 -19.12 5.06 -3.09
CA PRO A 130 -18.00 5.83 -3.65
C PRO A 130 -16.67 5.54 -2.96
N ARG A 131 -16.69 5.10 -1.69
CA ARG A 131 -15.50 4.71 -0.93
C ARG A 131 -14.92 3.40 -1.46
N ALA A 132 -15.78 2.40 -1.70
CA ALA A 132 -15.40 1.15 -2.33
C ALA A 132 -14.84 1.38 -3.74
N LEU A 133 -15.47 2.26 -4.53
CA LEU A 133 -14.98 2.61 -5.86
C LEU A 133 -13.63 3.34 -5.82
N SER A 134 -13.44 4.23 -4.83
CA SER A 134 -12.16 4.93 -4.64
C SER A 134 -11.05 3.96 -4.27
N TRP A 135 -11.32 3.05 -3.33
CA TRP A 135 -10.41 1.97 -2.96
C TRP A 135 -10.07 1.07 -4.15
N LEU A 136 -11.06 0.63 -4.91
CA LEU A 136 -10.84 -0.19 -6.10
C LEU A 136 -10.04 0.55 -7.17
N ALA A 137 -10.29 1.84 -7.37
CA ALA A 137 -9.52 2.66 -8.31
C ALA A 137 -8.04 2.73 -7.91
N GLY A 138 -7.75 2.88 -6.62
CA GLY A 138 -6.39 2.84 -6.11
C GLY A 138 -5.72 1.48 -6.34
N LEU A 139 -6.42 0.39 -6.01
CA LEU A 139 -5.89 -0.96 -6.20
C LEU A 139 -5.61 -1.25 -7.69
N LEU A 140 -6.52 -0.86 -8.58
CA LEU A 140 -6.33 -1.01 -10.03
C LEU A 140 -5.21 -0.13 -10.59
N GLU A 141 -4.97 1.04 -10.01
CA GLU A 141 -3.88 1.92 -10.43
C GLU A 141 -2.50 1.36 -10.02
N GLY A 142 -2.44 0.59 -8.92
CA GLY A 142 -1.22 -0.12 -8.51
C GLY A 142 -1.01 -1.46 -9.23
N GLU A 143 -2.04 -2.31 -9.28
CA GLU A 143 -1.91 -3.75 -9.63
C GLU A 143 -2.79 -4.16 -10.82
N GLY A 144 -3.59 -3.23 -11.35
CA GLY A 144 -4.55 -3.49 -12.41
C GLY A 144 -3.90 -3.61 -13.78
N THR A 145 -4.31 -4.63 -14.53
CA THR A 145 -4.03 -4.74 -15.96
C THR A 145 -5.31 -4.60 -16.76
N PHE A 146 -5.30 -3.70 -17.74
CA PHE A 146 -6.38 -3.51 -18.69
C PHE A 146 -5.95 -4.01 -20.07
N SER A 147 -6.69 -4.95 -20.62
CA SER A 147 -6.37 -5.54 -21.92
C SER A 147 -7.62 -5.80 -22.76
N LEU A 148 -7.44 -5.95 -24.07
CA LEU A 148 -8.46 -6.48 -24.97
C LEU A 148 -8.12 -7.93 -25.26
N THR A 149 -9.06 -8.83 -24.99
CA THR A 149 -8.93 -10.24 -25.34
C THR A 149 -9.87 -10.54 -26.50
N CYS A 150 -9.37 -11.21 -27.54
CA CYS A 150 -10.16 -11.62 -28.69
C CYS A 150 -10.27 -13.15 -28.73
N ASP A 151 -11.48 -13.67 -28.93
CA ASP A 151 -11.67 -15.11 -29.11
C ASP A 151 -11.24 -15.59 -30.51
N ARG A 152 -11.28 -16.91 -30.75
CA ARG A 152 -10.95 -17.52 -32.05
C ARG A 152 -11.84 -17.02 -33.20
N LYS A 153 -13.02 -16.47 -32.89
CA LYS A 153 -13.96 -15.87 -33.85
C LYS A 153 -13.76 -14.36 -34.01
N ARG A 154 -12.71 -13.78 -33.41
CA ARG A 154 -12.35 -12.35 -33.39
C ARG A 154 -13.36 -11.46 -32.66
N ASN A 155 -14.18 -12.00 -31.76
CA ASN A 155 -14.93 -11.17 -30.84
C ASN A 155 -13.99 -10.68 -29.74
N CYS A 156 -13.75 -9.37 -29.71
CA CYS A 156 -12.87 -8.73 -28.73
C CYS A 156 -13.69 -8.14 -27.57
N TYR A 157 -13.24 -8.36 -26.34
CA TYR A 157 -13.86 -7.84 -25.13
C TYR A 157 -12.80 -7.32 -24.15
N PRO A 158 -13.14 -6.28 -23.35
CA PRO A 158 -12.23 -5.76 -22.34
C PRO A 158 -12.08 -6.76 -21.20
N VAL A 159 -10.85 -6.89 -20.70
CA VAL A 159 -10.51 -7.67 -19.51
C VAL A 159 -9.80 -6.74 -18.54
N ILE A 160 -10.23 -6.80 -17.29
CA ILE A 160 -9.57 -6.18 -16.15
C ILE A 160 -9.07 -7.32 -15.27
N SER A 161 -7.77 -7.34 -15.01
CA SER A 161 -7.12 -8.36 -14.17
C SER A 161 -6.39 -7.69 -13.01
N LEU A 162 -6.34 -8.38 -11.87
CA LEU A 162 -5.52 -8.04 -10.71
C LEU A 162 -4.56 -9.19 -10.47
N ASN A 163 -3.27 -8.92 -10.38
CA ASN A 163 -2.25 -9.92 -10.08
C ASN A 163 -1.63 -9.60 -8.73
N MET A 164 -2.03 -10.32 -7.68
CA MET A 164 -1.44 -10.17 -6.34
C MET A 164 -0.54 -11.38 -6.07
N CYS A 165 0.67 -11.15 -5.57
CA CYS A 165 1.52 -12.25 -5.08
C CYS A 165 0.97 -12.78 -3.76
N ASP A 166 0.78 -14.09 -3.63
CA ASP A 166 0.54 -14.74 -2.36
C ASP A 166 1.83 -14.69 -1.52
N GLY A 167 1.74 -14.20 -0.28
CA GLY A 167 2.89 -14.11 0.63
C GLY A 167 3.46 -15.47 1.07
N SER A 168 3.01 -16.58 0.50
CA SER A 168 3.43 -17.95 0.78
C SER A 168 4.49 -18.46 -0.20
N THR A 169 5.68 -17.85 -0.21
CA THR A 169 6.88 -18.63 -0.54
C THR A 169 7.31 -19.41 0.71
N PRO A 170 7.14 -20.75 0.78
CA PRO A 170 7.85 -21.51 1.78
C PRO A 170 9.34 -21.33 1.51
N SER A 171 10.05 -20.81 2.51
CA SER A 171 11.50 -20.73 2.49
C SER A 171 12.08 -22.11 2.19
N GLY A 172 13.03 -22.17 1.27
CA GLY A 172 13.48 -23.39 0.60
C GLY A 172 13.76 -24.57 1.51
N VAL A 173 13.12 -25.69 1.20
CA VAL A 173 13.68 -27.01 1.48
C VAL A 173 14.75 -27.26 0.44
N HIS A 174 16.02 -27.05 0.82
CA HIS A 174 17.14 -27.69 0.13
C HIS A 174 16.98 -29.20 0.30
N GLY A 175 16.46 -29.88 -0.72
CA GLY A 175 16.60 -31.32 -0.85
C GLY A 175 18.08 -31.67 -1.06
N PRO A 176 18.59 -32.76 -0.45
CA PRO A 176 19.98 -33.15 -0.64
C PRO A 176 20.21 -33.55 -2.11
N ALA A 177 21.39 -33.20 -2.62
CA ALA A 177 21.83 -33.56 -3.97
C ALA A 177 21.90 -35.09 -4.11
N PRO A 178 21.49 -35.65 -5.27
CA PRO A 178 21.61 -37.08 -5.52
C PRO A 178 23.09 -37.49 -5.65
N ASN A 179 23.42 -38.63 -5.06
CA ASN A 179 24.68 -39.37 -5.27
C ASN A 179 24.73 -40.00 -6.67
#